data_AF-A0A1E7EUB0-F1
#
_entry.id   AF-A0A1E7EUB0-F1
#
_cell.length_a   1.000
_cell.length_b   1.000
_cell.length_c   1.000
_cell.angle_alpha   90.00
_cell.angle_beta   90.00
_cell.angle_gamma   90.00
#
_symmetry.space_group_name_H-M   'P 1'
#
loop_
_entity.id
_entity.type
_entity.pdbx_description
1 polymer ?
#
loop_
_entity_poly.entity_id
_entity_poly.type
_entity_poly.pdbx_seq_one_letter_code
_entity_poly.pdbx_strand_id
1 'polypeptide(L)'
;MKPRSVYNTWVGAVVGAIPPVIGWSAATSGSLLDFDAIILGSTLYLWQLPHFFALSYMYKVDYQRGGFQMLSNPESDADGERTSSAIMRNATYLSIVPFISTFAGVTSSMFALEGIVLNSYALFVAYKFRRERTNTNAKKVFFTSLWYLPSWLILFLLHSKVWDKDQEQDRDILRDAVSDLIHSVRNEGRKICIHEQVVVKTDDSTVSENACPVALTKKGSTVIQSTVTSAIIECERNEDKV
;
A
#
# COMPACT_ATOMS: atom_id res chain seq x y z
N MET A 1 3.45 -37.42 -10.60
CA MET A 1 4.07 -37.21 -9.27
C MET A 1 3.10 -37.33 -8.10
N LYS A 2 1.86 -36.81 -8.18
CA LYS A 2 0.87 -36.85 -7.07
C LYS A 2 0.69 -38.21 -6.37
N PRO A 3 0.74 -39.38 -7.04
CA PRO A 3 0.63 -40.69 -6.38
C PRO A 3 1.94 -41.26 -5.83
N ARG A 4 3.09 -40.65 -6.16
CA ARG A 4 4.41 -41.28 -5.93
C ARG A 4 5.26 -40.61 -4.86
N SER A 5 5.01 -39.36 -4.52
CA SER A 5 5.86 -38.65 -3.57
C SER A 5 5.12 -37.59 -2.78
N VAL A 6 5.46 -37.54 -1.49
CA VAL A 6 5.02 -36.52 -0.53
C VAL A 6 5.43 -35.12 -1.00
N TYR A 7 6.53 -34.97 -1.75
CA TYR A 7 7.01 -33.69 -2.28
C TYR A 7 6.09 -33.02 -3.33
N ASN A 8 4.99 -33.67 -3.72
CA ASN A 8 4.03 -33.17 -4.68
C ASN A 8 3.50 -31.76 -4.37
N THR A 9 3.32 -31.43 -3.09
CA THR A 9 2.69 -30.20 -2.64
C THR A 9 3.68 -29.04 -2.71
N TRP A 10 4.95 -29.29 -2.39
CA TRP A 10 6.01 -28.29 -2.53
C TRP A 10 6.29 -27.95 -3.99
N VAL A 11 6.36 -28.96 -4.87
CA VAL A 11 6.54 -28.73 -6.31
C VAL A 11 5.33 -28.01 -6.90
N GLY A 12 4.12 -28.42 -6.52
CA GLY A 12 2.89 -27.73 -6.90
C GLY A 12 2.88 -26.27 -6.45
N ALA A 13 3.40 -25.99 -5.25
CA ALA A 13 3.48 -24.64 -4.73
C ALA A 13 4.46 -23.75 -5.53
N VAL A 14 5.59 -24.30 -6.00
CA VAL A 14 6.51 -23.56 -6.88
C VAL A 14 5.78 -23.15 -8.16
N VAL A 15 5.07 -24.08 -8.80
CA VAL A 15 4.31 -23.80 -10.02
C VAL A 15 3.20 -22.77 -9.76
N GLY A 16 2.54 -22.84 -8.61
CA GLY A 16 1.52 -21.86 -8.21
C GLY A 16 2.05 -20.46 -7.89
N ALA A 17 3.34 -20.33 -7.59
CA ALA A 17 3.99 -19.05 -7.32
C ALA A 17 4.45 -18.32 -8.60
N ILE A 18 4.54 -19.01 -9.73
CA ILE A 18 4.99 -18.43 -11.02
C ILE A 18 4.01 -17.38 -11.58
N PRO A 19 2.68 -17.61 -11.61
CA PRO A 19 1.76 -16.65 -12.22
C PRO A 19 1.79 -15.25 -11.58
N PRO A 20 1.82 -15.09 -10.25
CA PRO A 20 2.00 -13.77 -9.62
C PRO A 20 3.30 -13.06 -10.00
N VAL A 21 4.42 -13.79 -10.10
CA VAL A 21 5.72 -13.24 -10.50
C VAL A 21 5.66 -12.71 -11.93
N ILE A 22 5.08 -13.49 -12.85
CA ILE A 22 4.87 -13.08 -14.24
C ILE A 22 3.95 -11.85 -14.29
N GLY A 23 2.84 -11.86 -13.55
CA GLY A 23 1.92 -10.73 -13.48
C GLY A 23 2.59 -9.43 -13.03
N TRP A 24 3.46 -9.49 -12.02
CA TRP A 24 4.24 -8.34 -11.58
C TRP A 24 5.21 -7.83 -12.65
N SER A 25 5.98 -8.72 -13.27
CA SER A 25 6.92 -8.36 -14.34
C SER A 25 6.22 -7.73 -15.54
N ALA A 26 5.03 -8.22 -15.89
CA ALA A 26 4.22 -7.69 -16.98
C ALA A 26 3.67 -6.30 -16.68
N ALA A 27 3.24 -6.04 -15.44
CA ALA A 27 2.69 -4.75 -15.04
C ALA A 27 3.75 -3.66 -14.89
N THR A 28 4.93 -4.02 -14.35
CA THR A 28 5.99 -3.04 -14.02
C THR A 28 7.01 -2.90 -15.16
N SER A 29 6.89 -3.69 -16.24
CA SER A 29 7.94 -3.86 -17.26
C SER A 29 9.31 -4.23 -16.67
N GLY A 30 9.27 -4.87 -15.50
CA GLY A 30 10.43 -5.22 -14.68
C GLY A 30 11.00 -6.61 -15.00
N SER A 31 12.11 -6.96 -14.37
CA SER A 31 12.71 -8.29 -14.49
C SER A 31 11.98 -9.30 -13.60
N LEU A 32 11.99 -10.58 -13.97
CA LEU A 32 11.51 -11.68 -13.11
C LEU A 32 12.30 -11.79 -11.80
N LEU A 33 13.50 -11.19 -11.76
CA LEU A 33 14.39 -11.17 -10.61
C LEU A 33 14.26 -9.91 -9.75
N ASP A 34 13.29 -9.04 -10.04
CA ASP A 34 13.02 -7.89 -9.20
C ASP A 34 12.59 -8.38 -7.80
N PHE A 35 13.12 -7.70 -6.77
CA PHE A 35 12.89 -8.08 -5.38
C PHE A 35 11.38 -8.15 -5.05
N ASP A 36 10.59 -7.26 -5.63
CA ASP A 36 9.14 -7.18 -5.43
C ASP A 36 8.42 -8.41 -6.00
N ALA A 37 8.83 -8.86 -7.18
CA ALA A 37 8.30 -10.04 -7.84
C ALA A 37 8.61 -11.30 -7.00
N ILE A 38 9.84 -11.41 -6.49
CA ILE A 38 10.28 -12.52 -5.66
C ILE A 38 9.53 -12.55 -4.33
N ILE A 39 9.31 -11.40 -3.68
CA ILE A 39 8.57 -11.30 -2.42
C ILE A 39 7.10 -11.73 -2.63
N LEU A 40 6.46 -11.27 -3.71
CA LEU A 40 5.09 -11.68 -4.05
C LEU A 40 5.02 -13.18 -4.31
N GLY A 41 5.90 -13.71 -5.15
CA GLY A 41 5.98 -15.15 -5.43
C GLY A 41 6.21 -15.98 -4.16
N SER A 42 7.14 -15.55 -3.31
CA SER A 42 7.45 -16.21 -2.04
C SER A 42 6.28 -16.17 -1.06
N THR A 43 5.53 -15.06 -1.01
CA THR A 43 4.34 -14.92 -0.17
C THR A 43 3.27 -15.93 -0.58
N LEU A 44 2.94 -16.02 -1.88
CA LEU A 44 1.96 -16.99 -2.37
C LEU A 44 2.46 -18.45 -2.23
N TYR A 45 3.75 -18.68 -2.43
CA TYR A 45 4.39 -19.98 -2.16
C TYR A 45 4.17 -20.43 -0.72
N LEU A 46 4.48 -19.56 0.24
CA LEU A 46 4.39 -19.89 1.66
C LEU A 46 2.96 -20.00 2.14
N TRP A 47 2.04 -19.18 1.61
CA TRP A 47 0.63 -19.19 2.00
C TRP A 47 -0.12 -20.45 1.56
N GLN A 48 0.13 -20.96 0.35
CA GLN A 48 -0.61 -22.11 -0.18
C GLN A 48 -0.26 -23.44 0.52
N LEU A 49 0.93 -23.53 1.12
CA LEU A 49 1.37 -24.74 1.83
C LEU A 49 0.50 -25.06 3.06
N PRO A 50 0.31 -24.13 4.03
CA PRO A 50 -0.66 -24.28 5.11
C PRO A 50 -2.07 -24.63 4.65
N HIS A 51 -2.53 -23.99 3.57
CA HIS A 51 -3.85 -24.22 2.98
C HIS A 51 -4.02 -25.66 2.48
N PHE A 52 -3.10 -26.14 1.64
CA PHE A 52 -3.16 -27.48 1.08
C PHE A 52 -2.92 -28.57 2.13
N PHE A 53 -2.03 -28.35 3.10
CA PHE A 53 -1.82 -29.31 4.18
C PHE A 53 -3.03 -29.41 5.12
N ALA A 54 -3.74 -28.31 5.38
CA ALA A 54 -4.99 -28.37 6.12
C ALA A 54 -6.06 -29.17 5.36
N LEU A 55 -6.16 -28.97 4.04
CA LEU A 55 -7.07 -29.72 3.18
C LEU A 55 -6.72 -31.21 3.14
N SER A 56 -5.44 -31.54 2.97
CA SER A 56 -4.97 -32.92 2.92
C SER A 56 -5.22 -33.65 4.23
N TYR A 57 -5.12 -32.96 5.37
CA TYR A 57 -5.43 -33.53 6.67
C TYR A 57 -6.92 -33.85 6.82
N MET A 58 -7.80 -32.94 6.40
CA MET A 58 -9.26 -33.13 6.50
C MET A 58 -9.77 -34.31 5.67
N TYR A 59 -9.23 -34.48 4.46
CA TYR A 59 -9.66 -35.51 3.52
C TYR A 59 -8.66 -36.66 3.40
N LYS A 60 -7.85 -36.90 4.44
CA LYS A 60 -6.76 -37.89 4.41
C LYS A 60 -7.22 -39.31 4.04
N VAL A 61 -8.42 -39.71 4.49
CA VAL A 61 -9.01 -41.02 4.19
C VAL A 61 -9.41 -41.14 2.72
N ASP A 62 -9.99 -40.08 2.16
CA ASP A 62 -10.42 -40.06 0.76
C ASP A 62 -9.22 -40.00 -0.19
N TYR A 63 -8.17 -39.26 0.19
CA TYR A 63 -6.91 -39.25 -0.55
C TYR A 63 -6.23 -40.63 -0.54
N GLN A 64 -6.25 -41.34 0.58
CA GLN A 64 -5.72 -42.71 0.66
C GLN A 64 -6.53 -43.68 -0.22
N ARG A 65 -7.86 -43.59 -0.20
CA ARG A 65 -8.75 -44.38 -1.09
C ARG A 65 -8.49 -44.11 -2.56
N GLY A 66 -8.16 -42.87 -2.92
CA GLY A 66 -7.76 -42.47 -4.27
C GLY A 66 -6.32 -42.85 -4.66
N GLY A 67 -5.56 -43.50 -3.77
CA GLY A 67 -4.16 -43.89 -4.01
C GLY A 67 -3.18 -42.71 -4.02
N PHE A 68 -3.56 -41.55 -3.45
CA PHE A 68 -2.69 -40.39 -3.37
C PHE A 68 -1.80 -40.43 -2.13
N GLN A 69 -0.49 -40.24 -2.34
CA GLN A 69 0.51 -40.17 -1.28
C GLN A 69 0.71 -38.71 -0.86
N MET A 70 -0.06 -38.25 0.13
CA MET A 70 0.06 -36.91 0.73
C MET A 70 0.84 -36.95 2.05
N LEU A 71 1.34 -35.80 2.52
CA LEU A 71 2.04 -35.71 3.81
C LEU A 71 1.19 -36.20 4.99
N SER A 72 -0.12 -35.99 4.91
CA SER A 72 -1.12 -36.43 5.88
C SER A 72 -1.62 -37.86 5.65
N ASN A 73 -0.96 -38.66 4.81
CA ASN A 73 -1.37 -40.05 4.54
C ASN A 73 -1.44 -40.82 5.87
N PRO A 74 -2.60 -41.43 6.21
CA PRO A 74 -2.77 -42.15 7.48
C PRO A 74 -1.72 -43.23 7.76
N GLU A 75 -1.14 -43.84 6.73
CA GLU A 75 -0.06 -44.84 6.87
C GLU A 75 1.26 -44.25 7.37
N SER A 76 1.51 -42.97 7.10
CA SER A 76 2.80 -42.30 7.40
C SER A 76 2.71 -41.17 8.42
N ASP A 77 1.50 -40.65 8.67
CA ASP A 77 1.22 -39.55 9.60
C ASP A 77 -0.18 -39.73 10.22
N ALA A 78 -0.38 -40.86 10.93
CA ALA A 78 -1.65 -41.20 11.58
C ALA A 78 -2.14 -40.07 12.51
N ASP A 79 -1.21 -39.52 13.31
CA ASP A 79 -1.46 -38.47 14.30
C ASP A 79 -1.48 -37.05 13.72
N GLY A 80 -0.98 -36.81 12.50
CA GLY A 80 -0.90 -35.48 11.90
C GLY A 80 0.27 -34.62 12.39
N GLU A 81 1.26 -35.23 13.04
CA GLU A 81 2.40 -34.54 13.64
C GLU A 81 3.26 -33.88 12.56
N ARG A 82 3.53 -34.61 11.47
CA ARG A 82 4.33 -34.10 10.33
C ARG A 82 3.60 -32.99 9.61
N THR A 83 2.30 -33.16 9.39
CA THR A 83 1.43 -32.17 8.74
C THR A 83 1.32 -30.89 9.57
N SER A 84 1.05 -31.00 10.87
CA SER A 84 0.97 -29.84 11.77
C SER A 84 2.29 -29.08 11.89
N SER A 85 3.43 -29.79 11.90
CA SER A 85 4.76 -29.20 11.91
C SER A 85 5.08 -28.49 10.60
N ALA A 86 4.68 -29.04 9.45
CA ALA A 86 4.81 -28.38 8.15
C ALA A 86 3.97 -27.10 8.05
N ILE A 87 2.71 -27.14 8.50
CA ILE A 87 1.84 -25.95 8.56
C ILE A 87 2.49 -24.86 9.42
N MET A 88 2.95 -25.22 10.63
CA MET A 88 3.57 -24.28 11.55
C MET A 88 4.82 -23.63 10.94
N ARG A 89 5.75 -24.42 10.40
CA ARG A 89 6.98 -23.89 9.79
C ARG A 89 6.69 -22.90 8.68
N ASN A 90 5.76 -23.22 7.78
CA ASN A 90 5.41 -22.33 6.69
C ASN A 90 4.70 -21.05 7.18
N ALA A 91 3.82 -21.15 8.18
CA ALA A 91 3.21 -19.97 8.81
C ALA A 91 4.27 -19.07 9.49
N THR A 92 5.29 -19.66 10.12
CA THR A 92 6.41 -18.91 10.69
C THR A 92 7.22 -18.21 9.61
N TYR A 93 7.56 -18.89 8.51
CA TYR A 93 8.25 -18.24 7.40
C TYR A 93 7.43 -17.10 6.79
N LEU A 94 6.12 -17.28 6.65
CA LEU A 94 5.21 -16.24 6.16
C LEU A 94 5.22 -14.99 7.06
N SER A 95 5.32 -15.18 8.38
CA SER A 95 5.38 -14.07 9.34
C SER A 95 6.63 -13.19 9.22
N ILE A 96 7.71 -13.70 8.63
CA ILE A 96 8.96 -12.96 8.44
C ILE A 96 8.87 -12.08 7.18
N VAL A 97 8.02 -12.43 6.21
CA VAL A 97 7.94 -11.76 4.91
C VAL A 97 7.62 -10.25 4.99
N PRO A 98 6.66 -9.76 5.81
CA PRO A 98 6.42 -8.31 5.98
C PRO A 98 7.65 -7.54 6.43
N PHE A 99 8.45 -8.11 7.32
CA PHE A 99 9.66 -7.47 7.82
C PHE A 99 10.73 -7.38 6.74
N ILE A 100 10.91 -8.46 5.97
CA ILE A 100 11.83 -8.46 4.82
C ILE A 100 11.40 -7.42 3.79
N SER A 101 10.10 -7.35 3.48
CA SER A 101 9.56 -6.39 2.51
C SER A 101 9.74 -4.93 2.96
N THR A 102 9.58 -4.66 4.26
CA THR A 102 9.77 -3.31 4.82
C THR A 102 11.25 -2.93 4.85
N PHE A 103 12.13 -3.85 5.23
CA PHE A 103 13.58 -3.62 5.25
C PHE A 103 14.15 -3.42 3.85
N ALA A 104 13.62 -4.12 2.84
CA ALA A 104 13.97 -3.94 1.44
C ALA A 104 13.43 -2.62 0.84
N GLY A 105 12.65 -1.83 1.59
CA GLY A 105 12.12 -0.53 1.14
C GLY A 105 10.93 -0.62 0.18
N VAL A 106 10.48 -1.83 -0.15
CA VAL A 106 9.43 -2.12 -1.13
C VAL A 106 8.08 -1.60 -0.68
N THR A 107 7.70 -1.86 0.58
CA THR A 107 6.40 -1.48 1.15
C THR A 107 6.52 -0.38 2.21
N SER A 108 5.40 0.27 2.53
CA SER A 108 5.32 1.26 3.61
C SER A 108 5.37 0.57 4.98
N SER A 109 5.87 1.25 6.01
CA SER A 109 5.93 0.71 7.39
C SER A 109 4.57 0.29 7.94
N MET A 110 3.47 0.85 7.41
CA MET A 110 2.11 0.44 7.78
C MET A 110 1.77 -1.00 7.35
N PHE A 111 2.30 -1.46 6.21
CA PHE A 111 2.12 -2.85 5.76
C PHE A 111 2.74 -3.87 6.72
N ALA A 112 3.84 -3.50 7.40
CA ALA A 112 4.46 -4.33 8.42
C ALA A 112 3.52 -4.55 9.62
N LEU A 113 2.88 -3.49 10.09
CA LEU A 113 1.98 -3.55 11.26
C LEU A 113 0.77 -4.42 10.98
N GLU A 114 0.12 -4.23 9.83
CA GLU A 114 -1.03 -5.03 9.45
C GLU A 114 -0.63 -6.49 9.13
N GLY A 115 0.53 -6.67 8.52
CA GLY A 115 1.13 -7.98 8.27
C GLY A 115 1.36 -8.76 9.58
N ILE A 116 1.79 -8.09 10.66
CA ILE A 116 1.93 -8.70 11.98
C ILE A 116 0.57 -9.17 12.50
N VAL A 117 -0.48 -8.37 12.39
CA VAL A 117 -1.83 -8.73 12.87
C VAL A 117 -2.33 -9.98 12.14
N LEU A 118 -2.28 -9.99 10.80
CA LEU A 118 -2.72 -11.14 10.00
C LEU A 118 -1.88 -12.40 10.26
N ASN A 119 -0.56 -12.27 10.31
CA ASN A 119 0.34 -13.41 10.56
C ASN A 119 0.23 -13.94 11.99
N SER A 120 0.04 -13.08 12.98
CA SER A 120 -0.15 -13.48 14.37
C SER A 120 -1.40 -14.35 14.53
N TYR A 121 -2.50 -13.98 13.85
CA TYR A 121 -3.71 -14.79 13.83
C TYR A 121 -3.50 -16.13 13.11
N ALA A 122 -2.84 -16.12 11.94
CA ALA A 122 -2.54 -17.35 11.21
C ALA A 122 -1.66 -18.31 12.04
N LEU A 123 -0.65 -17.78 12.73
CA LEU A 123 0.22 -18.52 13.66
C LEU A 123 -0.56 -19.07 14.85
N PHE A 124 -1.46 -18.28 15.43
CA PHE A 124 -2.31 -18.73 16.54
C PHE A 124 -3.19 -19.92 16.14
N VAL A 125 -3.82 -19.86 14.96
CA VAL A 125 -4.65 -20.97 14.45
C VAL A 125 -3.79 -22.19 14.12
N ALA A 126 -2.61 -22.01 13.54
CA ALA A 126 -1.64 -23.09 13.30
C ALA A 126 -1.15 -23.74 14.61
N TYR A 127 -0.90 -22.94 15.65
CA TYR A 127 -0.53 -23.40 16.98
C TYR A 127 -1.65 -24.21 17.63
N LYS A 128 -2.88 -23.72 17.54
CA LYS A 128 -4.05 -24.45 18.03
C LYS A 128 -4.21 -25.79 17.33
N PHE A 129 -4.01 -25.84 16.00
CA PHE A 129 -4.02 -27.10 15.26
C PHE A 129 -2.90 -28.05 15.67
N ARG A 130 -1.69 -27.54 15.96
CA ARG A 130 -0.56 -28.35 16.43
C ARG A 130 -0.80 -28.97 17.81
N ARG A 131 -1.47 -28.23 18.71
CA ARG A 131 -1.83 -28.72 20.05
C ARG A 131 -2.98 -29.71 20.00
N GLU A 132 -4.02 -29.39 19.24
CA GLU A 132 -5.25 -30.19 19.10
C GLU A 132 -5.48 -30.55 17.64
N ARG A 133 -4.93 -31.70 17.22
CA ARG A 133 -4.96 -32.21 15.85
C ARG A 133 -6.32 -32.83 15.54
N THR A 134 -7.32 -31.97 15.38
CA THR A 134 -8.69 -32.37 15.05
C THR A 134 -9.08 -31.83 13.68
N ASN A 135 -10.01 -32.52 13.00
CA ASN A 135 -10.57 -32.03 11.74
C ASN A 135 -11.23 -30.65 11.89
N THR A 136 -11.79 -30.34 13.05
CA THR A 136 -12.37 -29.02 13.35
C THR A 136 -11.31 -27.92 13.35
N ASN A 137 -10.14 -28.16 13.94
CA ASN A 137 -9.05 -27.19 13.93
C ASN A 137 -8.37 -27.09 12.55
N ALA A 138 -8.28 -28.20 11.79
CA ALA A 138 -7.82 -28.15 10.39
C ALA A 138 -8.74 -27.30 9.51
N LYS A 139 -10.07 -27.43 9.67
CA LYS A 139 -11.06 -26.56 9.01
C LYS A 139 -10.80 -25.09 9.31
N LYS A 140 -10.46 -24.75 10.56
CA LYS A 140 -10.13 -23.36 10.92
C LYS A 140 -8.89 -22.85 10.21
N VAL A 141 -7.82 -23.66 10.09
CA VAL A 141 -6.62 -23.29 9.31
C VAL A 141 -7.00 -23.04 7.84
N PHE A 142 -7.80 -23.94 7.25
CA PHE A 142 -8.27 -23.81 5.87
C PHE A 142 -9.10 -22.53 5.65
N PHE A 143 -10.13 -22.29 6.46
CA PHE A 143 -10.93 -21.06 6.35
C PHE A 143 -10.10 -19.81 6.64
N THR A 144 -9.15 -19.89 7.57
CA THR A 144 -8.22 -18.78 7.84
C THR A 144 -7.42 -18.41 6.61
N SER A 145 -6.83 -19.39 5.93
CA SER A 145 -6.10 -19.14 4.70
C SER A 145 -6.97 -18.56 3.58
N LEU A 146 -8.26 -18.91 3.51
CA LEU A 146 -9.17 -18.43 2.47
C LEU A 146 -9.45 -16.92 2.56
N TRP A 147 -9.69 -16.39 3.76
CA TRP A 147 -9.89 -14.94 3.94
C TRP A 147 -8.57 -14.17 4.10
N TYR A 148 -7.49 -14.84 4.51
CA TYR A 148 -6.15 -14.26 4.62
C TYR A 148 -5.67 -13.69 3.27
N LEU A 149 -5.83 -14.45 2.17
CA LEU A 149 -5.33 -14.02 0.86
C LEU A 149 -6.04 -12.76 0.32
N PRO A 150 -7.39 -12.69 0.27
CA PRO A 150 -8.09 -11.46 -0.09
C PRO A 150 -7.71 -10.27 0.79
N SER A 151 -7.61 -10.49 2.11
CA SER A 151 -7.21 -9.43 3.03
C SER A 151 -5.80 -8.94 2.71
N TRP A 152 -4.85 -9.85 2.55
CA TRP A 152 -3.47 -9.50 2.20
C TRP A 152 -3.37 -8.74 0.87
N LEU A 153 -4.11 -9.16 -0.15
CA LEU A 153 -4.12 -8.49 -1.45
C LEU A 153 -4.77 -7.10 -1.38
N ILE A 154 -5.85 -6.94 -0.61
CA ILE A 154 -6.46 -5.63 -0.36
C ILE A 154 -5.48 -4.70 0.36
N LEU A 155 -4.80 -5.20 1.39
CA LEU A 155 -3.79 -4.43 2.13
C LEU A 155 -2.62 -4.03 1.23
N PHE A 156 -2.15 -4.95 0.39
CA PHE A 156 -1.11 -4.67 -0.60
C PHE A 156 -1.55 -3.59 -1.60
N LEU A 157 -2.83 -3.62 -2.03
CA LEU A 157 -3.40 -2.63 -2.93
C LEU A 157 -3.54 -1.25 -2.25
N LEU A 158 -4.03 -1.21 -1.01
CA LEU A 158 -4.22 0.02 -0.23
C LEU A 158 -2.88 0.71 0.11
N HIS A 159 -1.84 -0.08 0.37
CA HIS A 159 -0.50 0.42 0.72
C HIS A 159 0.46 0.50 -0.48
N SER A 160 -0.04 0.35 -1.70
CA SER A 160 0.79 0.48 -2.90
C SER A 160 1.26 1.92 -3.05
N LYS A 161 2.57 2.14 -2.82
CA LYS A 161 3.27 3.43 -2.95
C LYS A 161 3.16 4.08 -4.34
N VAL A 162 2.63 3.36 -5.33
CA VAL A 162 2.36 3.89 -6.68
C VAL A 162 1.38 5.07 -6.61
N TRP A 163 0.34 4.98 -5.77
CA TRP A 163 -0.62 6.08 -5.61
C TRP A 163 0.01 7.31 -4.94
N ASP A 164 0.99 7.10 -4.07
CA ASP A 164 1.63 8.19 -3.33
C ASP A 164 2.57 8.99 -4.23
N LYS A 165 3.29 8.32 -5.14
CA LYS A 165 4.16 8.99 -6.12
C LYS A 165 3.40 9.81 -7.15
N ASP A 166 2.27 9.32 -7.65
CA ASP A 166 1.44 10.07 -8.60
C ASP A 166 0.86 11.34 -7.92
N GLN A 167 0.45 11.23 -6.65
CA GLN A 167 -0.05 12.36 -5.87
C GLN A 167 1.05 13.38 -5.50
N GLU A 168 2.27 12.93 -5.26
CA GLU A 168 3.41 13.81 -4.98
C GLU A 168 3.86 14.53 -6.26
N GLN A 169 3.93 13.83 -7.39
CA GLN A 169 4.29 14.40 -8.69
C GLN A 169 3.28 15.44 -9.18
N ASP A 170 1.97 15.19 -9.03
CA ASP A 170 0.93 16.18 -9.37
C ASP A 170 1.01 17.44 -8.49
N ARG A 171 1.34 17.29 -7.20
CA ARG A 171 1.54 18.44 -6.31
C ARG A 171 2.77 19.25 -6.68
N ASP A 172 3.87 18.61 -7.08
CA ASP A 172 5.09 19.31 -7.48
C ASP A 172 4.90 20.04 -8.82
N ILE A 173 4.23 19.41 -9.80
CA ILE A 173 3.85 20.07 -11.06
C ILE A 173 2.96 21.30 -10.79
N LEU A 174 1.97 21.17 -9.90
CA LEU A 174 1.11 22.30 -9.53
C LEU A 174 1.89 23.40 -8.83
N ARG A 175 2.81 23.05 -7.92
CA ARG A 175 3.68 24.02 -7.22
C ARG A 175 4.59 24.76 -8.18
N ASP A 176 5.20 24.07 -9.12
CA ASP A 176 6.08 24.66 -10.13
C ASP A 176 5.27 25.60 -11.05
N ALA A 177 4.10 25.15 -11.53
CA ALA A 177 3.22 25.98 -12.35
C ALA A 177 2.73 27.25 -11.61
N VAL A 178 2.39 27.12 -10.31
CA VAL A 178 1.99 28.26 -9.47
C VAL A 178 3.19 29.19 -9.22
N SER A 179 4.38 28.66 -8.98
CA SER A 179 5.61 29.43 -8.80
C SER A 179 5.93 30.25 -10.05
N ASP A 180 5.85 29.64 -11.23
CA ASP A 180 6.06 30.31 -12.52
C ASP A 180 5.04 31.41 -12.78
N LEU A 181 3.77 31.17 -12.45
CA LEU A 181 2.73 32.20 -12.53
C LEU A 181 3.04 33.39 -11.62
N ILE A 182 3.43 33.14 -10.36
CA ILE A 182 3.85 34.17 -9.41
C ILE A 182 5.05 34.94 -9.95
N HIS A 183 6.04 34.25 -10.52
CA HIS A 183 7.21 34.88 -11.12
C HIS A 183 6.85 35.75 -12.33
N SER A 184 5.93 35.30 -13.18
CA SER A 184 5.43 36.03 -14.34
C SER A 184 4.68 37.30 -13.91
N VAL A 185 3.73 37.17 -12.97
CA VAL A 185 2.99 38.32 -12.39
C VAL A 185 3.94 39.29 -11.70
N ARG A 186 4.95 38.79 -10.98
CA ARG A 186 5.97 39.62 -10.32
C ARG A 186 6.87 40.33 -11.32
N ASN A 187 7.15 39.75 -12.48
CA ASN A 187 7.98 40.39 -13.52
C ASN A 187 7.20 41.48 -14.26
N GLU A 188 5.93 41.22 -14.56
CA GLU A 188 5.05 42.18 -15.23
C GLU A 188 4.63 43.32 -14.29
N GLY A 189 4.42 43.01 -13.01
CA GLY A 189 4.27 44.01 -11.96
C GLY A 189 5.55 44.82 -11.68
N ARG A 190 6.73 44.38 -12.12
CA ARG A 190 7.98 45.17 -12.04
C ARG A 190 8.14 46.12 -13.22
N LYS A 191 7.56 45.79 -14.38
CA LYS A 191 7.51 46.70 -15.55
C LYS A 191 6.50 47.82 -15.35
N ILE A 192 5.41 47.52 -14.64
CA ILE A 192 4.42 48.51 -14.20
C ILE A 192 4.88 49.01 -12.84
N CYS A 193 5.83 49.96 -12.81
CA CYS A 193 6.34 50.54 -11.55
C CYS A 193 5.21 51.07 -10.65
N ILE A 194 4.67 50.24 -9.76
CA ILE A 194 3.93 50.65 -8.57
C ILE A 194 4.86 50.42 -7.40
N HIS A 195 5.36 51.52 -6.83
CA HIS A 195 5.93 51.52 -5.50
C HIS A 195 4.84 51.09 -4.50
N GLU A 196 4.66 49.79 -4.26
CA GLU A 196 4.22 49.28 -2.96
C GLU A 196 4.49 47.77 -2.85
N GLN A 197 5.06 47.35 -1.73
CA GLN A 197 5.58 46.00 -1.48
C GLN A 197 4.45 44.98 -1.31
N VAL A 198 4.52 43.85 -2.03
CA VAL A 198 3.79 42.63 -1.65
C VAL A 198 4.59 41.92 -0.55
N VAL A 199 4.26 42.18 0.71
CA VAL A 199 4.82 41.46 1.86
C VAL A 199 4.11 40.11 2.00
N VAL A 200 4.84 39.02 1.73
CA VAL A 200 4.44 37.66 2.14
C VAL A 200 4.90 37.47 3.59
N LYS A 201 3.94 37.19 4.47
CA LYS A 201 4.17 36.99 5.90
C LYS A 201 4.76 35.60 6.15
N THR A 202 6.06 35.52 6.43
CA THR A 202 6.69 34.38 7.11
C THR A 202 6.73 34.67 8.61
N ASP A 203 6.27 33.71 9.42
CA ASP A 203 6.38 33.72 10.87
C ASP A 203 7.85 33.82 11.28
N ASP A 204 8.32 35.01 11.64
CA ASP A 204 8.93 35.24 12.95
C ASP A 204 9.15 36.74 13.21
N SER A 205 9.06 37.09 14.49
CA SER A 205 9.28 38.37 15.18
C SER A 205 10.08 39.48 14.46
N THR A 206 9.45 40.66 14.26
CA THR A 206 9.79 41.98 14.87
C THR A 206 9.05 43.10 14.13
N VAL A 207 8.29 43.91 14.88
CA VAL A 207 7.49 45.03 14.36
C VAL A 207 8.38 46.27 14.24
N SER A 208 8.42 46.89 13.05
CA SER A 208 9.05 48.20 12.80
C SER A 208 7.99 49.26 12.54
N GLU A 209 8.22 50.45 13.09
CA GLU A 209 7.24 51.45 13.54
C GLU A 209 6.75 52.44 12.45
N ASN A 210 6.83 52.08 11.16
CA ASN A 210 6.50 53.00 10.06
C ASN A 210 5.42 52.48 9.09
N ALA A 211 4.37 51.84 9.61
CA ALA A 211 3.26 51.34 8.79
C ALA A 211 2.06 52.30 8.81
N CYS A 212 1.61 52.73 7.62
CA CYS A 212 0.30 53.35 7.43
C CYS A 212 -0.76 52.24 7.22
N PRO A 213 -2.01 52.40 7.72
CA PRO A 213 -2.90 51.30 7.98
C PRO A 213 -3.69 50.91 6.74
N VAL A 214 -3.60 49.66 6.30
CA VAL A 214 -4.55 49.12 5.32
C VAL A 214 -5.73 48.50 6.06
N ALA A 215 -6.88 49.15 5.96
CA ALA A 215 -8.15 48.62 6.42
C ALA A 215 -8.55 47.40 5.57
N LEU A 216 -8.37 46.20 6.12
CA LEU A 216 -8.97 45.00 5.58
C LEU A 216 -10.40 44.87 6.13
N THR A 217 -11.41 45.09 5.28
CA THR A 217 -12.75 44.56 5.58
C THR A 217 -12.92 43.21 4.89
N LYS A 218 -12.71 42.16 5.67
CA LYS A 218 -13.24 40.82 5.37
C LYS A 218 -14.77 40.88 5.53
N LYS A 219 -15.50 40.26 4.59
CA LYS A 219 -16.62 39.31 4.79
C LYS A 219 -17.83 39.60 3.89
N GLY A 220 -18.17 38.60 3.07
CA GLY A 220 -19.54 38.32 2.66
C GLY A 220 -20.07 39.13 1.49
N SER A 221 -20.67 38.39 0.56
CA SER A 221 -21.81 38.72 -0.29
C SER A 221 -22.21 40.19 -0.50
N THR A 222 -22.33 40.53 -1.79
CA THR A 222 -23.22 41.56 -2.32
C THR A 222 -22.77 43.00 -2.04
N VAL A 223 -22.14 43.65 -3.02
CA VAL A 223 -22.45 45.02 -3.51
C VAL A 223 -21.47 45.27 -4.66
N ILE A 224 -21.95 44.94 -5.85
CA ILE A 224 -21.39 45.44 -7.11
C ILE A 224 -21.84 46.91 -7.23
N GLN A 225 -21.04 47.71 -7.94
CA GLN A 225 -21.48 48.84 -8.79
C GLN A 225 -21.38 50.31 -8.32
N SER A 226 -21.08 50.66 -7.07
CA SER A 226 -21.12 52.10 -6.68
C SER A 226 -19.78 52.84 -6.68
N THR A 227 -18.64 52.17 -6.45
CA THR A 227 -17.37 52.88 -6.18
C THR A 227 -16.50 53.04 -7.42
N VAL A 228 -16.79 52.29 -8.48
CA VAL A 228 -16.03 52.31 -9.74
C VAL A 228 -16.24 53.64 -10.50
N THR A 229 -17.41 54.27 -10.37
CA THR A 229 -17.73 55.48 -11.15
C THR A 229 -17.07 56.75 -10.60
N SER A 230 -16.75 56.83 -9.31
CA SER A 230 -16.09 58.03 -8.75
C SER A 230 -14.58 58.04 -8.99
N ALA A 231 -13.94 56.87 -9.10
CA ALA A 231 -12.51 56.76 -9.38
C ALA A 231 -12.17 57.01 -10.87
N ILE A 232 -13.11 56.71 -11.79
CA ILE A 232 -12.89 56.95 -13.23
C ILE A 232 -12.92 58.45 -13.56
N ILE A 233 -13.79 59.24 -12.90
CA ILE A 233 -13.93 60.69 -13.17
C ILE A 233 -12.71 61.51 -12.68
N GLU A 234 -11.98 61.03 -11.67
CA GLU A 234 -10.76 61.69 -11.20
C GLU A 234 -9.53 61.36 -12.09
N CYS A 235 -9.57 60.23 -12.81
CA CYS A 235 -8.52 59.83 -13.75
C CYS A 235 -8.62 60.55 -15.11
N GLU A 236 -9.83 60.75 -15.64
CA GLU A 236 -10.05 61.41 -16.94
C GLU A 236 -9.68 62.91 -16.90
N ARG A 237 -9.70 63.55 -15.72
CA ARG A 237 -9.33 64.98 -15.56
C ARG A 237 -7.81 65.23 -15.63
N ASN A 238 -6.98 64.19 -15.58
CA ASN A 238 -5.52 64.32 -15.53
C ASN A 238 -4.81 63.92 -16.84
N GLU A 239 -5.55 63.45 -17.86
CA GLU A 239 -5.01 63.24 -19.21
C GLU A 239 -5.00 64.54 -20.06
N ASP A 240 -5.85 65.54 -19.77
CA ASP A 240 -5.95 66.80 -20.53
C ASP A 240 -4.88 67.87 -20.18
N LYS A 241 -3.80 67.50 -19.49
CA LYS A 241 -2.70 68.43 -19.13
C LYS A 241 -1.31 67.95 -19.56
N VAL A 242 -1.23 67.27 -20.70
CA VAL A 242 0.03 67.03 -21.45
C VAL A 242 -0.02 67.78 -22.77
#